data_AF-A0A932IXH4-F1
#
_entry.id   AF-A0A932IXH4-F1
#
_cell.length_a   1.000
_cell.length_b   1.000
_cell.length_c   1.000
_cell.angle_alpha   90.00
_cell.angle_beta   90.00
_cell.angle_gamma   90.00
#
_symmetry.space_group_name_H-M   'P 1'
#
loop_
_entity.id
_entity.type
_entity.pdbx_description
1 polymer ?
#
loop_
_entity_poly.entity_id
_entity_poly.type
_entity_poly.pdbx_seq_one_letter_code
_entity_poly.pdbx_strand_id
1 'polypeptide(L)'
;MLRSTPASVSYGEEKIDDYHPFSGERRRWLDSMNHAQLGDPAKFGSAIVRIANMANPPARWGAGTDAIEAFRVRAEQLTGNSVEFAELTRSTDIGATTSTGSAEPECGHSGEIRDTT
;
A
#
# COMPACT_ATOMS: atom_id res chain seq x y z
N MET A 1 -37.83 -10.74 18.64
CA MET A 1 -36.77 -10.51 19.65
C MET A 1 -35.69 -11.57 19.45
N LEU A 2 -34.66 -11.27 18.66
CA LEU A 2 -33.42 -12.07 18.62
C LEU A 2 -32.29 -11.04 18.77
N ARG A 3 -31.70 -11.01 19.96
CA ARG A 3 -30.64 -10.07 20.33
C ARG A 3 -29.36 -10.60 19.69
N SER A 4 -28.96 -10.02 18.56
CA SER A 4 -27.69 -10.33 17.91
C SER A 4 -26.58 -10.16 18.94
N THR A 5 -25.88 -11.24 19.26
CA THR A 5 -24.53 -11.13 19.82
C THR A 5 -23.72 -10.25 18.87
N PRO A 6 -22.92 -9.29 19.35
CA PRO A 6 -22.16 -8.41 18.47
C PRO A 6 -21.00 -9.20 17.84
N ALA A 7 -21.30 -9.95 16.79
CA ALA A 7 -20.33 -10.61 15.93
C ALA A 7 -20.14 -9.75 14.67
N SER A 8 -18.90 -9.41 14.34
CA SER A 8 -18.57 -8.60 13.15
C SER A 8 -18.74 -9.39 11.84
N VAL A 9 -18.82 -10.72 11.94
CA VAL A 9 -18.91 -11.63 10.79
C VAL A 9 -20.35 -12.11 10.61
N SER A 10 -20.86 -12.03 9.38
CA SER A 10 -22.09 -12.69 8.93
C SER A 10 -21.78 -13.54 7.70
N TYR A 11 -22.48 -14.67 7.56
CA TYR A 11 -22.29 -15.60 6.45
C TYR A 11 -23.54 -15.61 5.56
N GLY A 12 -23.34 -15.59 4.25
CA GLY A 12 -24.43 -15.78 3.29
C GLY A 12 -25.00 -17.20 3.34
N GLU A 13 -26.29 -17.33 3.03
CA GLU A 13 -27.01 -18.62 3.04
C GLU A 13 -26.67 -19.48 1.82
N GLU A 14 -26.37 -18.84 0.68
CA GLU A 14 -25.98 -19.50 -0.56
C GLU A 14 -24.58 -20.12 -0.48
N LYS A 15 -24.47 -21.39 -0.86
CA LYS A 15 -23.24 -22.17 -0.84
C LYS A 15 -22.91 -22.63 -2.26
N ILE A 16 -21.66 -22.44 -2.65
CA ILE A 16 -21.11 -22.96 -3.91
C ILE A 16 -20.22 -24.14 -3.57
N ASP A 17 -20.54 -25.32 -4.11
CA ASP A 17 -19.89 -26.58 -3.74
C ASP A 17 -18.37 -26.57 -4.00
N ASP A 18 -17.92 -25.95 -5.09
CA ASP A 18 -16.50 -25.82 -5.45
C ASP A 18 -15.68 -25.03 -4.40
N TYR A 19 -16.34 -24.20 -3.57
CA TYR A 19 -15.70 -23.44 -2.50
C TYR A 19 -15.87 -24.08 -1.12
N HIS A 20 -16.56 -25.21 -1.02
CA HIS A 20 -16.87 -25.85 0.27
C HIS A 20 -15.62 -26.27 1.08
N PRO A 21 -14.56 -26.86 0.48
CA PRO A 21 -13.36 -27.27 1.22
C PRO A 21 -12.69 -26.10 1.94
N PHE A 22 -12.62 -24.94 1.28
CA PHE A 22 -11.93 -23.76 1.81
C PHE A 22 -12.82 -22.91 2.72
N SER A 23 -14.10 -22.76 2.36
CA SER A 23 -15.04 -21.92 3.11
C SER A 23 -15.41 -22.55 4.46
N GLY A 24 -15.52 -23.87 4.56
CA GLY A 24 -15.85 -24.53 5.83
C GLY A 24 -14.78 -24.34 6.91
N GLU A 25 -13.51 -24.53 6.54
CA GLU A 25 -12.38 -24.36 7.47
C GLU A 25 -12.19 -22.89 7.87
N ARG A 26 -12.27 -21.98 6.89
CA ARG A 26 -12.17 -20.53 7.13
C ARG A 26 -13.25 -20.02 8.08
N ARG A 27 -14.51 -20.47 7.93
CA ARG A 27 -15.61 -20.08 8.83
C ARG A 27 -15.34 -20.53 10.27
N ARG A 28 -14.94 -21.79 10.47
CA ARG A 28 -14.58 -22.31 11.80
C ARG A 28 -13.43 -21.53 12.44
N TRP A 29 -12.42 -21.17 11.65
CA TRP A 29 -11.31 -20.35 12.12
C TRP A 29 -11.75 -18.93 12.51
N LEU A 30 -12.55 -18.26 11.67
CA LEU A 30 -13.13 -16.94 11.97
C LEU A 30 -13.97 -16.94 13.25
N ASP A 31 -14.83 -17.95 13.41
CA ASP A 31 -15.66 -18.10 14.61
C ASP A 31 -14.79 -18.30 15.86
N SER A 32 -13.68 -19.05 15.76
CA SER A 32 -12.73 -19.25 16.86
C SER A 32 -11.93 -18.00 17.23
N MET A 33 -11.78 -17.06 16.29
CA MET A 33 -11.03 -15.82 16.48
C MET A 33 -11.89 -14.67 17.04
N ASN A 34 -13.20 -14.89 17.19
CA ASN A 34 -14.08 -13.92 17.81
C ASN A 34 -13.64 -13.68 19.27
N HIS A 35 -13.38 -12.41 19.62
CA HIS A 35 -12.78 -11.98 20.90
C HIS A 35 -11.34 -12.47 21.20
N ALA A 36 -10.69 -13.19 20.28
CA ALA A 36 -9.30 -13.62 20.43
C ALA A 36 -8.32 -12.74 19.64
N GLN A 37 -8.64 -11.46 19.46
CA GLN A 37 -7.78 -10.54 18.74
C GLN A 37 -6.45 -10.38 19.49
N LEU A 38 -5.35 -10.53 18.76
CA LEU A 38 -4.02 -10.35 19.31
C LEU A 38 -3.83 -8.86 19.65
N GLY A 39 -3.74 -8.54 20.93
CA GLY A 39 -3.54 -7.17 21.43
C GLY A 39 -4.73 -6.60 22.20
N ASP A 40 -4.71 -5.29 22.42
CA ASP A 40 -5.70 -4.56 23.21
C ASP A 40 -6.42 -3.53 22.31
N PRO A 41 -7.69 -3.78 21.95
CA PRO A 41 -8.46 -2.90 21.07
C PRO A 41 -8.62 -1.46 21.60
N ALA A 42 -8.66 -1.27 22.93
CA ALA A 42 -8.77 0.07 23.53
C ALA A 42 -7.48 0.86 23.36
N LYS A 43 -6.32 0.19 23.50
CA LYS A 43 -5.01 0.80 23.20
C LYS A 43 -4.85 1.08 21.71
N PHE A 44 -5.32 0.19 20.85
CA PHE A 44 -5.33 0.39 19.41
C PHE A 44 -6.13 1.65 19.03
N GLY A 45 -7.36 1.79 19.51
CA GLY A 45 -8.20 2.96 19.23
C GLY A 45 -7.53 4.27 19.65
N SER A 46 -6.93 4.30 20.85
CA SER A 46 -6.18 5.45 21.34
C SER A 46 -4.97 5.80 20.45
N ALA A 47 -4.26 4.78 19.94
CA ALA A 47 -3.13 4.98 19.03
C ALA A 47 -3.56 5.58 17.69
N ILE A 48 -4.68 5.14 17.12
CA ILE A 48 -5.22 5.70 15.87
C ILE A 48 -5.61 7.17 16.04
N VAL A 49 -6.31 7.52 17.12
CA VAL A 49 -6.65 8.92 17.42
C VAL A 49 -5.38 9.76 17.53
N ARG A 50 -4.34 9.24 18.18
CA ARG A 50 -3.04 9.93 18.26
C ARG A 50 -2.42 10.14 16.88
N ILE A 51 -2.37 9.13 16.02
CA ILE A 51 -1.81 9.21 14.66
C ILE A 51 -2.56 10.24 13.81
N ALA A 52 -3.90 10.22 13.87
CA ALA A 52 -4.73 11.15 13.10
C ALA A 52 -4.51 12.62 13.50
N ASN A 53 -4.07 12.88 14.74
CA ASN A 53 -3.79 14.23 15.25
C ASN A 53 -2.31 14.63 15.13
N MET A 54 -1.44 13.81 14.52
CA MET A 54 -0.04 14.20 14.30
C MET A 54 0.04 15.25 13.19
N ALA A 55 0.91 16.24 13.37
CA ALA A 55 1.19 17.22 12.31
C ALA A 55 1.72 16.55 11.03
N ASN A 56 2.52 15.49 11.19
CA ASN A 56 3.07 14.68 10.10
C ASN A 56 2.82 13.19 10.41
N PRO A 57 1.65 12.63 10.05
CA PRO A 57 1.34 11.23 10.31
C PRO A 57 2.19 10.30 9.43
N PRO A 58 2.61 9.13 9.93
CA PRO A 58 3.34 8.15 9.12
C PRO A 58 2.45 7.58 8.00
N ALA A 59 3.03 7.33 6.83
CA ALA A 59 2.33 6.69 5.71
C ALA A 59 1.95 5.22 6.01
N ARG A 60 2.70 4.56 6.90
CA ARG A 60 2.44 3.19 7.37
C ARG A 60 2.73 3.10 8.87
N TRP A 61 1.82 2.49 9.62
CA TRP A 61 1.99 2.18 11.03
C TRP A 61 1.48 0.77 11.33
N GLY A 62 2.09 0.11 12.30
CA GLY A 62 1.82 -1.26 12.68
C GLY A 62 1.42 -1.32 14.15
N ALA A 63 0.34 -2.05 14.43
CA ALA A 63 -0.15 -2.24 15.78
C ALA A 63 0.44 -3.52 16.39
N GLY A 64 1.09 -3.41 17.55
CA GLY A 64 1.73 -4.55 18.21
C GLY A 64 3.25 -4.61 17.97
N THR A 65 3.92 -5.42 18.79
CA THR A 65 5.39 -5.60 18.74
C THR A 65 5.83 -6.53 17.60
N ASP A 66 4.98 -7.48 17.23
CA ASP A 66 5.15 -8.36 16.07
C ASP A 66 5.22 -7.56 14.75
N ALA A 67 4.46 -6.46 14.66
CA ALA A 67 4.49 -5.58 13.50
C ALA A 67 5.86 -4.93 13.25
N ILE A 68 6.69 -4.75 14.29
CA ILE A 68 8.04 -4.18 14.17
C ILE A 68 8.91 -5.10 13.30
N GLU A 69 8.95 -6.38 13.64
CA GLU A 69 9.75 -7.36 12.90
C GLU A 69 9.19 -7.58 11.49
N ALA A 70 7.87 -7.61 11.35
CA ALA A 70 7.22 -7.70 10.05
C ALA A 70 7.62 -6.54 9.12
N PHE A 71 7.66 -5.30 9.62
CA PHE A 71 8.13 -4.16 8.84
C PHE A 71 9.60 -4.26 8.50
N ARG A 72 10.45 -4.68 9.44
CA ARG A 72 11.89 -4.85 9.20
C ARG A 72 12.14 -5.81 8.04
N VAL A 73 11.52 -6.98 8.09
CA VAL A 73 11.63 -8.00 7.03
C VAL A 73 11.13 -7.46 5.69
N ARG A 74 10.00 -6.75 5.66
CA ARG A 74 9.47 -6.17 4.41
C ARG A 74 10.35 -5.07 3.85
N ALA A 75 10.94 -4.23 4.70
CA ALA A 75 11.87 -3.18 4.27
C ALA A 75 13.16 -3.78 3.70
N GLU A 76 13.69 -4.83 4.33
CA GLU A 76 14.87 -5.56 3.84
C GLU A 76 14.60 -6.24 2.51
N GLN A 77 13.44 -6.90 2.35
CA GLN A 77 13.04 -7.49 1.07
C GLN A 77 12.91 -6.44 -0.04
N LEU A 78 12.28 -5.30 0.25
CA LEU A 78 12.11 -4.23 -0.75
C LEU A 78 13.46 -3.66 -1.17
N THR A 79 14.34 -3.42 -0.19
CA THR A 79 15.71 -2.95 -0.45
C THR A 79 16.49 -3.98 -1.26
N GLY A 80 16.40 -5.26 -0.89
CA GLY A 80 17.04 -6.37 -1.59
C GLY A 80 16.59 -6.44 -3.06
N ASN A 81 15.27 -6.41 -3.30
CA ASN A 81 14.72 -6.41 -4.65
C ASN A 81 15.21 -5.21 -5.48
N SER A 82 15.29 -4.02 -4.89
CA SER A 82 15.79 -2.83 -5.58
C SER A 82 17.23 -2.98 -6.01
N VAL A 83 18.06 -3.68 -5.24
CA VAL A 83 19.47 -3.92 -5.55
C VAL A 83 19.61 -5.06 -6.57
N GLU A 84 18.94 -6.20 -6.33
CA GLU A 84 19.02 -7.39 -7.17
C GLU A 84 18.52 -7.12 -8.59
N PHE A 85 17.42 -6.38 -8.74
CA PHE A 85 16.80 -6.09 -10.03
C PHE A 85 17.09 -4.68 -10.55
N ALA A 86 18.20 -4.06 -10.10
CA ALA A 86 18.53 -2.68 -10.42
C ALA A 86 18.71 -2.45 -11.93
N GLU A 87 19.43 -3.35 -12.63
CA GLU A 87 19.63 -3.24 -14.08
C GLU A 87 18.34 -3.45 -14.86
N LEU A 88 17.53 -4.43 -14.47
CA LEU A 88 16.23 -4.67 -15.09
C LEU A 88 15.31 -3.45 -14.92
N THR A 89 15.29 -2.85 -13.73
CA THR A 89 14.53 -1.62 -13.46
C THR A 89 15.01 -0.49 -14.37
N ARG A 90 16.33 -0.22 -14.44
CA ARG A 90 16.92 0.80 -15.32
C ARG A 90 16.66 0.56 -16.80
N SER A 91 16.59 -0.70 -17.24
CA SER A 91 16.32 -1.02 -18.65
C SER A 91 14.98 -0.48 -19.17
N THR A 92 14.07 -0.09 -18.27
CA THR A 92 12.75 0.46 -18.60
C THR A 92 12.70 1.98 -18.65
N ASP A 93 13.83 2.66 -18.41
CA ASP A 93 13.92 4.11 -18.54
C ASP A 93 13.63 4.52 -19.99
N ILE A 94 12.84 5.58 -20.18
CA ILE A 94 12.66 6.18 -21.51
C ILE A 94 14.02 6.70 -21.97
N GLY A 95 14.53 6.09 -23.04
CA GLY A 95 15.75 6.38 -23.79
C GLY A 95 16.78 7.26 -23.08
N ALA A 96 17.89 6.67 -22.66
CA ALA A 96 19.11 7.40 -22.29
C ALA A 96 19.61 8.21 -23.50
N THR A 97 19.05 9.40 -23.72
CA THR A 97 19.68 10.40 -24.58
C THR A 97 20.86 10.93 -23.78
N THR A 98 22.00 10.26 -23.92
CA THR A 98 23.29 10.88 -23.66
C THR A 98 23.33 12.14 -24.49
N SER A 99 23.07 13.30 -23.89
CA SER A 99 23.25 14.59 -24.53
C SER A 99 24.75 14.83 -24.68
N THR A 100 25.36 14.14 -25.64
CA THR A 100 26.66 14.48 -26.18
C THR A 100 26.42 15.32 -27.42
N GLY A 101 26.64 16.63 -27.32
CA GLY A 101 26.64 17.50 -28.49
C GLY A 101 26.43 18.98 -28.19
N SER A 102 27.56 19.68 -28.03
CA SER A 102 27.89 20.92 -28.73
C SER A 102 27.07 22.20 -28.46
N ALA A 103 27.79 23.23 -28.01
CA ALA A 103 27.52 24.65 -28.30
C ALA A 103 27.14 24.84 -29.80
N GLU A 104 26.31 25.76 -30.28
CA GLU A 104 25.91 27.17 -30.02
C GLU A 104 24.58 27.44 -30.81
N PRO A 105 24.09 28.69 -31.08
CA PRO A 105 24.12 29.97 -30.36
C PRO A 105 22.70 30.48 -30.02
N GLU A 106 22.62 31.53 -29.18
CA GLU A 106 21.40 32.31 -28.98
C GLU A 106 20.97 32.97 -30.30
N CYS A 107 19.77 32.66 -30.80
CA CYS A 107 19.14 33.40 -31.89
C CYS A 107 17.93 34.16 -31.35
N GLY A 108 18.09 35.47 -31.24
CA GLY A 108 17.13 36.41 -30.68
C GLY A 108 15.82 36.46 -31.45
N HIS A 109 14.73 36.52 -30.69
CA HIS A 109 13.38 36.70 -31.21
C HIS A 109 13.16 38.18 -31.58
N SER A 110 13.29 38.50 -32.87
CA SER A 110 12.82 39.76 -33.45
C SER A 110 12.29 39.48 -34.85
N GLY A 111 10.98 39.62 -35.03
CA GLY A 111 10.32 39.28 -36.30
C GLY A 111 8.83 39.60 -36.29
N GLU A 112 8.54 40.89 -36.40
CA GLU A 112 7.29 41.54 -36.76
C GLU A 112 6.41 40.76 -37.76
N ILE A 113 5.11 40.59 -37.44
CA ILE A 113 4.12 40.05 -38.38
C ILE A 113 3.33 41.22 -38.98
N ARG A 114 3.44 41.37 -40.30
CA ARG A 114 2.62 42.29 -41.10
C ARG A 114 1.35 41.56 -41.48
N ASP A 115 0.21 42.13 -41.08
CA ASP A 115 -1.11 41.64 -41.42
C ASP A 115 -1.44 41.97 -42.88
N THR A 116 -1.93 40.99 -43.63
CA THR A 116 -2.50 41.17 -44.97
C THR A 116 -3.66 40.20 -45.11
N THR A 117 -4.87 40.69 -44.84
CA THR A 117 -6.11 40.52 -45.62
C THR A 117 -7.23 41.23 -44.87
#